data_AF-A0A2E2IVQ3-F1
#
_entry.id   AF-A0A2E2IVQ3-F1
#
_cell.length_a   1.000
_cell.length_b   1.000
_cell.length_c   1.000
_cell.angle_alpha   90.00
_cell.angle_beta   90.00
_cell.angle_gamma   90.00
#
_symmetry.space_group_name_H-M   'P 1'
#
loop_
_entity.id
_entity.type
_entity.pdbx_description
1 polymer ?
#
loop_
_entity_poly.entity_id
_entity_poly.type
_entity_poly.pdbx_seq_one_letter_code
_entity_poly.pdbx_strand_id
1 'polypeptide(L)'
;MADPEYERILSQLRLAMLNDCACEETLSHAQESARVAGLSAAEIDAALGERSFDVRTSAVLALGCALKNGDLPAYAKAEKYALACGLTHEELAYFMSMARQFVDAKPTSFGLPVRP
;
A
#
# COMPACT_ATOMS: atom_id res chain seq x y z
N MET A 1 -17.45 3.49 -8.70
CA MET A 1 -17.55 3.64 -7.23
C MET A 1 -16.28 3.04 -6.68
N ALA A 2 -15.45 3.79 -5.97
CA ALA A 2 -14.34 3.19 -5.25
C ALA A 2 -14.94 2.61 -3.97
N ASP A 3 -14.90 1.29 -3.78
CA ASP A 3 -15.38 0.71 -2.53
C ASP A 3 -14.47 1.19 -1.38
N PRO A 4 -15.03 1.55 -0.22
CA PRO A 4 -14.27 2.07 0.91
C PRO A 4 -13.20 1.08 1.41
N GLU A 5 -13.35 -0.21 1.13
CA GLU A 5 -12.33 -1.22 1.40
C GLU A 5 -11.07 -1.02 0.55
N TYR A 6 -11.19 -0.65 -0.74
CA TYR A 6 -10.02 -0.39 -1.59
C TYR A 6 -9.22 0.81 -1.11
N GLU A 7 -9.89 1.88 -0.66
CA GLU A 7 -9.22 3.07 -0.13
C GLU A 7 -8.44 2.76 1.16
N ARG A 8 -8.96 1.87 2.02
CA ARG A 8 -8.24 1.40 3.20
C ARG A 8 -7.00 0.60 2.82
N ILE A 9 -7.15 -0.36 1.89
CA ILE A 9 -6.04 -1.19 1.41
C ILE A 9 -4.94 -0.32 0.77
N LEU A 10 -5.32 0.65 -0.06
CA LEU A 10 -4.38 1.59 -0.68
C LEU A 10 -3.66 2.46 0.35
N SER A 11 -4.38 2.93 1.39
CA SER A 11 -3.79 3.72 2.46
C SER A 11 -2.77 2.91 3.27
N GLN A 12 -3.08 1.65 3.58
CA GLN A 12 -2.14 0.74 4.25
C GLN A 12 -0.94 0.42 3.36
N LEU A 13 -1.17 0.17 2.07
CA LEU A 13 -0.12 -0.08 1.09
C LEU A 13 0.86 1.09 0.99
N ARG A 14 0.32 2.30 0.93
CA ARG A 14 1.11 3.52 0.89
C ARG A 14 1.96 3.68 2.16
N LEU A 15 1.40 3.41 3.34
CA LEU A 15 2.14 3.45 4.60
C LEU A 15 3.29 2.43 4.63
N ALA A 16 3.04 1.17 4.27
CA ALA A 16 4.08 0.14 4.25
C ALA A 16 5.20 0.48 3.26
N MET A 17 4.86 1.01 2.08
CA MET A 17 5.87 1.38 1.08
C MET A 17 6.71 2.60 1.51
N LEU A 18 6.12 3.51 2.28
CA LEU A 18 6.80 4.70 2.81
C LEU A 18 7.56 4.45 4.11
N ASN A 19 7.35 3.32 4.79
CA ASN A 19 8.04 3.01 6.05
C ASN A 19 9.57 3.04 5.92
N ASP A 20 10.11 2.53 4.80
CA ASP A 20 11.56 2.57 4.53
C ASP A 20 12.04 3.94 4.02
N CYS A 21 11.13 4.86 3.69
CA CYS A 21 11.49 6.18 3.23
C CYS A 21 11.74 7.08 4.44
N ALA A 22 12.98 7.53 4.64
CA ALA A 22 13.38 8.41 5.75
C ALA A 22 12.76 9.83 5.70
N CYS A 23 11.72 10.06 4.89
CA CYS A 23 11.03 11.34 4.77
C CYS A 23 9.89 11.42 5.78
N GLU A 24 10.19 11.97 6.96
CA GLU A 24 9.22 12.16 8.06
C GLU A 24 7.96 12.91 7.60
N GLU A 25 8.08 13.97 6.78
CA GLU A 25 6.93 14.70 6.23
C GLU A 25 6.02 13.82 5.34
N THR A 26 6.61 12.95 4.52
CA THR A 26 5.83 12.08 3.62
C THR A 26 5.11 11.00 4.41
N LEU A 27 5.75 10.49 5.47
CA LEU A 27 5.18 9.51 6.37
C LEU A 27 4.03 10.14 7.20
N SER A 28 4.22 11.34 7.75
CA SER A 28 3.16 12.07 8.46
C SER A 28 1.95 12.37 7.56
N HIS A 29 2.18 12.80 6.31
CA HIS A 29 1.08 13.04 5.36
C HIS A 29 0.33 11.75 4.99
N ALA A 30 1.04 10.62 4.88
CA ALA A 30 0.43 9.32 4.65
C ALA A 30 -0.39 8.83 5.86
N GLN A 31 0.10 9.04 7.08
CA GLN A 31 -0.64 8.75 8.31
C GLN A 31 -1.90 9.60 8.42
N GLU A 32 -1.81 10.90 8.10
CA GLU A 32 -2.98 11.79 8.10
C GLU A 32 -4.01 11.35 7.06
N SER A 33 -3.56 11.01 5.84
CA SER A 33 -4.43 10.47 4.79
C SER A 33 -5.13 9.18 5.25
N ALA A 34 -4.42 8.28 5.94
CA ALA A 34 -4.99 7.05 6.48
C ALA A 34 -6.03 7.33 7.59
N ARG A 35 -5.80 8.33 8.44
CA ARG A 35 -6.80 8.76 9.43
C ARG A 35 -8.05 9.33 8.76
N VAL A 36 -7.90 10.13 7.71
CA VAL A 36 -9.02 10.66 6.91
C VAL A 36 -9.81 9.55 6.23
N ALA A 37 -9.12 8.49 5.76
CA ALA A 37 -9.74 7.27 5.23
C ALA A 37 -10.42 6.39 6.31
N GLY A 38 -10.39 6.81 7.58
CA GLY A 38 -11.07 6.12 8.69
C GLY A 38 -10.28 4.94 9.27
N LEU A 39 -8.96 4.91 9.09
CA LEU A 39 -8.10 3.94 9.77
C LEU A 39 -7.79 4.36 11.20
N SER A 40 -7.86 3.40 12.10
CA SER A 40 -7.48 3.55 13.50
C SER A 40 -5.96 3.61 13.65
N ALA A 41 -5.47 4.20 14.74
CA ALA A 41 -4.04 4.25 15.04
C ALA A 41 -3.38 2.86 15.04
N ALA A 42 -4.08 1.82 15.51
CA ALA A 42 -3.59 0.43 15.47
C ALA A 42 -3.49 -0.14 14.04
N GLU A 43 -4.40 0.23 13.13
CA GLU A 43 -4.33 -0.19 11.73
C GLU A 43 -3.19 0.52 10.99
N ILE A 44 -2.92 1.77 11.35
CA ILE A 44 -1.79 2.56 10.82
C ILE A 44 -0.46 1.98 11.31
N ASP A 45 -0.35 1.68 12.61
CA ASP A 45 0.85 1.09 13.21
C ASP A 45 1.15 -0.30 12.63
N ALA A 46 0.10 -1.11 12.46
CA ALA A 46 0.21 -2.40 11.78
C ALA A 46 0.75 -2.22 10.35
N ALA A 47 0.18 -1.29 9.57
CA ALA A 47 0.60 -1.06 8.20
C ALA A 47 2.05 -0.56 8.10
N LEU A 48 2.50 0.27 9.04
CA LEU A 48 3.91 0.69 9.15
C LEU A 48 4.82 -0.51 9.44
N GLY A 49 4.37 -1.45 10.26
CA GLY A 49 5.06 -2.72 10.50
C GLY A 49 4.88 -3.76 9.39
N GLU A 50 4.42 -3.37 8.19
CA GLU A 50 4.13 -4.25 7.05
C GLU A 50 3.13 -5.38 7.38
N ARG A 51 2.26 -5.13 8.35
CA ARG A 51 1.24 -6.06 8.85
C ARG A 51 -0.14 -5.47 8.58
N SER A 52 -1.12 -6.33 8.36
CA SER A 52 -2.52 -5.92 8.39
C SER A 52 -3.35 -6.99 9.06
N PHE A 53 -4.45 -6.56 9.68
CA PHE A 53 -5.44 -7.45 10.27
C PHE A 53 -6.20 -8.24 9.20
N ASP A 54 -6.25 -7.70 7.97
CA ASP A 54 -6.83 -8.38 6.83
C ASP A 54 -5.74 -9.12 6.02
N VAL A 55 -5.96 -10.42 5.83
CA VAL A 55 -5.02 -11.30 5.10
C VAL A 55 -4.88 -10.89 3.64
N ARG A 56 -5.93 -10.32 3.02
CA ARG A 56 -5.88 -9.82 1.65
C ARG A 56 -4.97 -8.62 1.58
N THR A 57 -5.13 -7.68 2.50
CA THR A 57 -4.25 -6.50 2.57
C THR A 57 -2.81 -6.92 2.86
N SER A 58 -2.59 -7.82 3.81
CA SER A 58 -1.23 -8.32 4.11
C SER A 58 -0.55 -8.92 2.88
N ALA A 59 -1.29 -9.63 2.03
CA ALA A 59 -0.75 -10.17 0.79
C ALA A 59 -0.38 -9.06 -0.22
N VAL A 60 -1.22 -8.03 -0.37
CA VAL A 60 -0.96 -6.85 -1.21
C VAL A 60 0.25 -6.05 -0.71
N LEU A 61 0.40 -5.88 0.62
CA LEU A 61 1.55 -5.22 1.24
C LEU A 61 2.86 -5.95 0.92
N ALA A 62 2.89 -7.27 1.12
CA ALA A 62 4.06 -8.10 0.83
C ALA A 62 4.45 -8.04 -0.66
N LEU A 63 3.45 -8.02 -1.54
CA LEU A 63 3.61 -7.86 -2.98
C LEU A 63 4.21 -6.50 -3.36
N GLY A 64 3.69 -5.42 -2.78
CA GLY A 64 4.21 -4.05 -2.99
C GLY A 64 5.64 -3.89 -2.46
N CYS A 65 5.96 -4.49 -1.32
CA CYS A 65 7.32 -4.49 -0.77
C CYS A 65 8.30 -5.28 -1.64
N ALA A 66 7.89 -6.47 -2.13
CA ALA A 66 8.69 -7.24 -3.08
C ALA A 66 8.94 -6.47 -4.39
N LEU A 67 7.93 -5.77 -4.90
CA LEU A 67 8.05 -4.92 -6.09
C LEU A 67 9.00 -3.74 -5.86
N LYS A 68 8.93 -3.08 -4.70
CA LYS A 68 9.85 -2.01 -4.31
C LYS A 68 11.30 -2.49 -4.22
N ASN A 69 11.53 -3.67 -3.66
CA ASN A 69 12.86 -4.26 -3.51
C ASN A 69 13.38 -4.93 -4.80
N GLY A 70 12.56 -5.07 -5.83
CA GLY A 70 12.90 -5.81 -7.05
C GLY A 70 13.06 -7.31 -6.83
N ASP A 71 12.49 -7.84 -5.75
CA ASP A 71 12.63 -9.24 -5.35
C ASP A 71 11.58 -10.12 -6.06
N LEU A 72 11.95 -10.62 -7.24
CA LEU A 72 11.12 -11.51 -8.07
C LEU A 72 10.60 -12.78 -7.33
N PRO A 73 11.41 -13.51 -6.53
CA PRO A 73 10.91 -14.69 -5.84
C PRO A 73 9.93 -14.33 -4.71
N ALA A 74 10.16 -13.24 -3.96
CA ALA A 74 9.20 -12.76 -2.98
C ALA A 74 7.90 -12.30 -3.64
N TYR A 75 8.00 -11.64 -4.80
CA TYR A 75 6.84 -11.22 -5.59
C TYR A 75 5.97 -12.41 -5.99
N ALA A 76 6.56 -13.45 -6.61
CA ALA A 76 5.82 -14.63 -7.04
C ALA A 76 5.19 -15.39 -5.86
N LYS A 77 5.84 -15.38 -4.69
CA LYS A 77 5.31 -16.00 -3.47
C LYS A 77 4.12 -15.20 -2.91
N ALA A 78 4.24 -13.87 -2.88
CA ALA A 78 3.20 -12.98 -2.39
C ALA A 78 1.98 -12.97 -3.33
N GLU A 79 2.18 -13.07 -4.66
CA GLU A 79 1.11 -13.22 -5.64
C GLU A 79 0.30 -14.51 -5.41
N LYS A 80 0.98 -15.65 -5.28
CA LYS A 80 0.32 -16.93 -4.97
C LYS A 80 -0.43 -16.89 -3.64
N TYR A 81 0.13 -16.22 -2.64
CA TYR A 81 -0.51 -16.05 -1.34
C TYR A 81 -1.77 -15.19 -1.45
N ALA A 82 -1.72 -14.10 -2.22
CA ALA A 82 -2.87 -13.24 -2.44
C ALA A 82 -4.03 -13.95 -3.16
N LEU A 83 -3.70 -14.73 -4.19
CA LEU A 83 -4.69 -15.58 -4.88
C LEU A 83 -5.29 -16.64 -3.95
N ALA A 84 -4.48 -17.24 -3.06
CA ALA A 84 -4.94 -18.20 -2.07
C ALA A 84 -5.85 -17.56 -1.00
N CYS A 85 -5.67 -16.27 -0.70
CA CYS A 85 -6.53 -15.49 0.17
C CYS A 85 -7.83 -15.02 -0.49
N GLY A 86 -8.03 -15.33 -1.77
CA GLY A 86 -9.26 -15.03 -2.50
C GLY A 86 -9.26 -13.70 -3.26
N LEU A 87 -8.12 -13.02 -3.40
CA LEU A 87 -8.03 -11.90 -4.34
C LEU A 87 -8.02 -12.40 -5.78
N THR A 88 -8.62 -11.62 -6.66
CA THR A 88 -8.53 -11.83 -8.10
C THR A 88 -7.26 -11.21 -8.68
N HIS A 89 -6.85 -11.70 -9.85
CA HIS A 89 -5.72 -11.11 -10.59
C HIS A 89 -6.00 -9.64 -10.98
N GLU A 90 -7.27 -9.29 -11.22
CA GLU A 90 -7.68 -7.91 -11.55
C GLU A 90 -7.48 -6.96 -10.36
N GLU A 91 -7.91 -7.38 -9.17
CA GLU A 91 -7.66 -6.63 -7.92
C GLU A 91 -6.16 -6.46 -7.68
N LEU A 92 -5.40 -7.54 -7.83
CA LEU A 92 -3.95 -7.51 -7.66
C LEU A 92 -3.29 -6.55 -8.64
N ALA A 93 -3.67 -6.61 -9.93
CA ALA A 93 -3.17 -5.72 -10.95
C ALA A 93 -3.52 -4.24 -10.66
N TYR A 94 -4.71 -3.98 -10.13
CA TYR A 94 -5.12 -2.63 -9.72
C TYR A 94 -4.22 -2.07 -8.61
N PHE A 95 -4.06 -2.81 -7.51
CA PHE A 95 -3.19 -2.38 -6.40
C PHE A 95 -1.72 -2.27 -6.82
N MET A 96 -1.25 -3.21 -7.65
CA MET A 96 0.09 -3.20 -8.24
C MET A 96 0.36 -1.98 -9.10
N SER A 97 -0.60 -1.60 -9.95
CA SER A 97 -0.48 -0.42 -10.80
C SER A 97 -0.36 0.85 -9.95
N MET A 98 -1.05 0.93 -8.82
CA MET A 98 -0.86 2.03 -7.86
C MET A 98 0.47 1.93 -7.13
N ALA A 99 0.86 0.76 -6.62
CA ALA A 99 2.15 0.51 -5.97
C ALA A 99 3.32 0.96 -6.87
N ARG A 100 3.25 0.59 -8.15
CA ARG A 100 4.28 0.93 -9.14
C ARG A 100 4.37 2.44 -9.38
N GLN A 101 3.24 3.16 -9.36
CA GLN A 101 3.28 4.62 -9.39
C GLN A 101 4.02 5.20 -8.18
N PHE A 102 3.95 4.58 -6.99
CA PHE A 102 4.71 5.03 -5.82
C PHE A 102 6.21 4.68 -5.91
N VAL A 103 6.59 3.59 -6.57
CA VAL A 103 8.01 3.25 -6.81
C VAL A 103 8.62 4.13 -7.88
N ASP A 104 7.89 4.38 -8.98
CA ASP A 104 8.33 5.19 -10.11
C ASP A 104 8.33 6.69 -9.75
N ALA A 105 7.33 7.14 -8.98
CA ALA A 105 7.32 8.46 -8.36
C ALA A 105 8.30 8.47 -7.18
N LYS A 106 9.59 8.52 -7.48
CA LYS A 106 10.63 8.96 -6.54
C LYS A 106 10.09 10.17 -5.73
N PRO A 107 10.25 10.25 -4.40
CA PRO A 107 9.63 11.28 -3.57
C PRO A 107 10.25 12.65 -3.87
N THR A 108 9.86 13.22 -4.99
CA THR A 108 10.14 14.59 -5.38
C THR A 108 8.74 15.13 -5.61
N SER A 109 8.20 15.77 -4.57
CA SER A 109 6.92 16.48 -4.59
C SER A 109 5.71 15.60 -4.93
N PHE A 110 5.11 14.99 -3.90
CA PHE A 110 3.71 14.58 -3.94
C PHE A 110 2.82 15.84 -3.94
N GLY A 111 2.90 16.63 -5.01
CA GLY A 111 1.95 17.70 -5.29
C GLY A 111 0.65 17.03 -5.75
N LEU A 112 -0.33 16.94 -4.86
CA LEU A 112 -1.71 16.61 -5.24
C LEU A 112 -2.13 17.55 -6.37
N PRO A 113 -2.75 17.06 -7.46
CA PRO A 113 -3.59 17.94 -8.27
C PRO A 113 -4.79 18.32 -7.39
N VAL A 114 -4.75 19.54 -6.86
CA VAL A 114 -5.92 20.25 -6.37
C VAL A 114 -6.91 20.28 -7.55
N ARG A 115 -7.99 19.51 -7.46
CA ARG A 115 -9.09 19.65 -8.42
C ARG A 115 -9.80 20.98 -8.15
N PRO A 116 -10.18 21.74 -9.19
CA PRO A 116 -10.78 23.07 -9.08
C PRO A 116 -12.18 23.04 -8.45
#